data_AF-A0AAD4H802-F1
#
_entry.id   AF-A0AAD4H802-F1
#
_cell.length_a   1.000
_cell.length_b   1.000
_cell.length_c   1.000
_cell.angle_alpha   90.00
_cell.angle_beta   90.00
_cell.angle_gamma   90.00
#
_symmetry.space_group_name_H-M   'P 1'
#
loop_
_entity.id
_entity.type
_entity.pdbx_description
1 polymer ?
#
loop_
_entity_poly.entity_id
_entity_poly.type
_entity_poly.pdbx_seq_one_letter_code
_entity_poly.pdbx_strand_id
1 'polypeptide(L)'
;MYFCPACSNLLLVQSDGTQRLYCQTCPYIYPIVKTIVQRKTLDRKQVDDVLGGDEAWANVDQTEASCPRCEHDRAYYMQIQTRSADEPMTTFYKCTGLKCGWQWKE
;
A
#
# COMPACT_ATOMS: atom_id res chain seq x y z
N MET A 1 10.16 4.21 -20.36
CA MET A 1 10.98 2.97 -20.25
C MET A 1 11.16 2.39 -21.65
N TYR A 2 12.36 1.90 -21.98
CA TYR A 2 12.70 1.34 -23.30
C TYR A 2 13.00 -0.15 -23.16
N PHE A 3 12.47 -0.95 -24.10
CA PHE A 3 12.62 -2.40 -24.13
C PHE A 3 13.34 -2.83 -25.41
N CYS A 4 14.07 -3.93 -25.35
CA CYS A 4 14.69 -4.53 -26.51
C CYS A 4 13.63 -5.20 -27.41
N PRO A 5 13.61 -4.94 -28.73
CA PRO A 5 12.64 -5.58 -29.64
C PRO A 5 12.87 -7.08 -29.83
N ALA A 6 14.08 -7.59 -29.55
CA ALA A 6 14.42 -9.00 -29.76
C ALA A 6 14.09 -9.88 -28.54
N CYS A 7 14.41 -9.43 -27.33
CA CYS A 7 14.27 -10.23 -26.11
C CYS A 7 13.29 -9.65 -25.09
N SER A 8 12.60 -8.55 -25.42
CA SER A 8 11.66 -7.81 -24.54
C SER A 8 12.22 -7.43 -23.17
N ASN A 9 13.55 -7.48 -23.00
CA ASN A 9 14.22 -7.14 -21.76
C ASN A 9 14.42 -5.62 -21.66
N LEU A 10 14.49 -5.10 -20.43
CA LEU A 10 14.69 -3.69 -20.18
C LEU A 10 16.10 -3.27 -20.63
N LEU A 11 16.19 -2.17 -21.39
CA LEU A 11 17.49 -1.63 -21.79
C LEU A 11 18.11 -0.82 -20.65
N LEU A 12 19.42 -1.00 -20.45
CA LEU A 12 20.20 -0.29 -19.43
C LEU A 12 21.01 0.84 -20.05
N VAL A 13 21.28 1.87 -19.25
CA VAL A 13 22.05 3.05 -19.67
C VAL A 13 23.54 2.78 -19.46
N GLN A 14 24.35 3.03 -20.49
CA GLN A 14 25.81 3.09 -20.40
C GLN A 14 26.28 4.49 -20.81
N SER A 15 27.25 5.04 -20.05
CA SER A 15 27.70 6.44 -20.16
C SER A 15 29.20 6.58 -20.50
N ASP A 16 29.79 5.60 -21.20
CA ASP A 16 31.21 5.62 -21.59
C ASP A 16 31.47 6.57 -22.79
N GLY A 17 31.35 7.87 -22.55
CA GLY A 17 31.60 8.94 -23.53
C GLY A 17 30.42 9.25 -24.46
N THR A 18 29.59 8.26 -24.80
CA THR A 18 28.30 8.46 -25.49
C THR A 18 27.18 7.78 -24.69
N GLN A 19 26.05 8.47 -24.54
CA GLN A 19 24.88 7.90 -23.87
C GLN A 19 24.23 6.87 -24.80
N ARG A 20 24.28 5.59 -24.40
CA ARG A 20 23.69 4.48 -25.15
C ARG A 20 22.87 3.58 -24.25
N LEU A 21 21.80 3.03 -24.81
CA LEU A 21 21.00 1.99 -24.18
C LEU A 21 21.45 0.63 -24.72
N TYR A 22 21.78 -0.30 -23.84
CA TYR A 22 22.21 -1.65 -24.24
C TYR A 22 21.37 -2.71 -23.54
N CYS A 23 21.25 -3.88 -24.16
CA CYS A 23 20.66 -5.04 -23.54
C CYS A 23 21.73 -5.92 -22.87
N GLN A 24 21.46 -6.49 -21.70
CA GLN A 24 22.38 -7.46 -21.07
C GLN A 24 22.33 -8.85 -21.72
N THR A 25 21.21 -9.20 -22.37
CA THR A 25 20.96 -10.55 -22.88
C THR A 25 21.29 -10.70 -24.36
N CYS A 26 21.31 -9.60 -25.12
CA CYS A 26 21.55 -9.61 -26.57
C CYS A 26 22.42 -8.42 -26.99
N PRO A 27 23.09 -8.48 -28.16
CA PRO A 27 23.98 -7.42 -28.64
C PRO A 27 23.25 -6.16 -29.16
N TYR A 28 21.98 -5.98 -28.80
CA TYR A 28 21.19 -4.82 -29.24
C TYR A 28 21.65 -3.55 -28.52
N ILE A 29 21.97 -2.53 -29.30
CA ILE A 29 22.40 -1.21 -28.84
C ILE A 29 21.50 -0.15 -29.47
N TYR A 30 20.94 0.73 -28.64
CA TYR A 30 20.14 1.86 -29.06
C TYR A 30 20.84 3.17 -28.67
N PRO A 31 21.27 3.99 -29.65
CA PRO A 31 21.94 5.25 -29.37
C PRO A 31 20.96 6.32 -28.88
N ILE A 32 21.30 7.04 -27.81
CA ILE A 32 20.49 8.15 -27.31
C ILE A 32 20.86 9.41 -28.10
N VAL A 33 20.03 9.77 -29.08
CA VAL A 33 20.23 10.97 -29.92
C VAL A 33 19.69 12.25 -29.26
N LYS A 34 18.67 12.12 -28.42
CA LYS A 34 18.03 13.24 -27.72
C LYS A 34 17.99 12.96 -26.22
N THR A 35 18.19 13.98 -25.41
CA THR A 35 18.09 13.87 -23.95
C THR A 35 16.68 13.42 -23.56
N ILE A 36 16.58 12.28 -22.89
CA ILE A 36 15.31 11.75 -22.38
C ILE A 36 15.23 12.06 -20.90
N VAL A 37 14.31 12.93 -20.51
CA VAL A 37 14.04 13.27 -19.10
C VAL A 37 12.64 12.80 -18.77
N GLN A 38 12.53 11.87 -17.80
CA GLN A 38 11.26 11.54 -17.18
C GLN A 38 11.26 12.09 -15.75
N ARG A 39 10.42 13.09 -15.50
CA ARG A 39 10.13 13.58 -14.15
C ARG A 39 8.75 13.09 -13.78
N LYS A 40 8.64 12.34 -12.69
CA LYS A 40 7.36 12.00 -12.07
C LYS A 40 7.26 12.78 -10.77
N THR A 41 6.28 13.68 -10.69
CA THR A 41 5.92 14.31 -9.43
C THR A 41 5.28 13.24 -8.56
N LEU A 42 5.82 13.02 -7.36
CA LEU A 42 5.23 12.11 -6.40
C LEU A 42 4.18 12.89 -5.63
N ASP A 43 2.93 12.71 -6.01
CA ASP A 43 1.82 13.17 -5.19
C ASP A 43 1.79 12.36 -3.90
N ARG A 44 1.58 13.06 -2.79
CA ARG A 44 1.46 12.43 -1.49
C ARG A 44 0.17 11.61 -1.50
N LYS A 45 0.30 10.29 -1.40
CA LYS A 45 -0.85 9.37 -1.30
C LYS A 45 -1.73 9.86 -0.15
N GLN A 46 -2.99 10.20 -0.43
CA GLN A 46 -3.96 10.38 0.65
C GLN A 46 -4.05 9.05 1.39
N VAL A 47 -4.07 9.10 2.72
CA VAL A 47 -4.29 7.89 3.52
C VAL A 47 -5.72 7.49 3.25
N ASP A 48 -5.93 6.62 2.26
CA ASP A 48 -7.18 5.88 2.16
C ASP A 48 -7.35 5.17 3.50
N ASP A 49 -8.51 5.36 4.12
CA ASP A 49 -8.89 4.60 5.30
C ASP A 49 -8.90 3.13 4.90
N VAL A 50 -7.81 2.44 5.22
CA VAL A 50 -7.57 1.01 4.94
C VAL A 50 -8.70 0.13 5.48
N LEU A 51 -9.49 0.69 6.40
CA LEU A 51 -10.61 0.08 7.07
C LEU A 51 -11.97 0.57 6.56
N GLY A 52 -12.09 1.11 5.35
CA GLY A 52 -13.39 1.37 4.69
C GLY A 52 -14.24 2.50 5.28
N GLY A 53 -13.61 3.47 5.95
CA GLY A 53 -14.28 4.68 6.45
C GLY A 53 -15.38 4.40 7.50
N ASP A 54 -16.38 5.30 7.57
CA ASP A 54 -17.48 5.19 8.54
C ASP A 54 -18.43 4.01 8.28
N GLU A 55 -18.57 3.57 7.02
CA GLU A 55 -19.49 2.49 6.63
C GLU A 55 -18.97 1.10 6.99
N ALA A 56 -17.65 0.92 7.10
CA ALA A 56 -17.08 -0.38 7.47
C ALA A 56 -17.49 -0.86 8.87
N TRP A 57 -17.94 0.05 9.73
CA TRP A 57 -18.42 -0.28 11.06
C TRP A 57 -19.93 -0.53 11.15
N ALA A 58 -20.67 -0.40 10.04
CA ALA A 58 -22.14 -0.51 10.04
C ALA A 58 -22.63 -1.97 10.16
N ASN A 59 -21.85 -2.94 9.68
CA ASN A 59 -22.25 -4.36 9.60
C ASN A 59 -21.32 -5.30 10.39
N VAL A 60 -20.53 -4.77 11.33
CA VAL A 60 -19.61 -5.60 12.12
C VAL A 60 -20.29 -6.16 13.34
N ASP A 61 -19.88 -7.37 13.73
CA ASP A 61 -20.41 -8.03 14.91
C ASP A 61 -20.07 -7.26 16.19
N GLN A 62 -20.97 -7.38 17.17
CA GLN A 62 -20.80 -6.82 18.51
C GLN A 62 -20.29 -7.90 19.46
N THR A 63 -19.37 -7.53 20.33
CA THR A 63 -18.87 -8.38 21.42
C THR A 63 -18.93 -7.65 22.77
N GLU A 64 -18.91 -8.42 23.85
CA GLU A 64 -18.85 -7.91 25.22
C GLU A 64 -17.40 -7.50 25.55
N ALA A 65 -17.05 -6.26 25.22
CA ALA A 65 -15.74 -5.68 25.52
C ALA A 65 -15.92 -4.28 26.11
N SER A 66 -15.48 -4.10 27.35
CA SER A 66 -15.62 -2.84 28.08
C SER A 66 -14.71 -1.76 27.50
N CYS A 67 -15.30 -0.64 27.07
CA CYS A 67 -14.53 0.47 26.51
C CYS A 67 -13.67 1.15 27.59
N PRO A 68 -12.35 1.32 27.40
CA PRO A 68 -11.45 1.91 28.40
C PRO A 68 -11.71 3.39 28.69
N ARG A 69 -12.58 4.06 27.93
CA ARG A 69 -12.86 5.49 28.05
C ARG A 69 -14.24 5.82 28.63
N CYS A 70 -15.23 4.99 28.36
CA CYS A 70 -16.63 5.25 28.75
C CYS A 70 -17.28 4.08 29.50
N GLU A 71 -16.51 3.03 29.79
CA GLU A 71 -16.94 1.86 30.56
C GLU A 71 -18.20 1.17 30.01
N HIS A 72 -18.48 1.35 28.73
CA HIS A 72 -19.59 0.68 28.07
C HIS A 72 -19.22 -0.76 27.75
N ASP A 73 -20.10 -1.70 28.08
CA ASP A 73 -19.83 -3.15 28.01
C ASP A 73 -19.88 -3.76 26.60
N ARG A 74 -20.24 -2.98 25.58
CA ARG A 74 -20.34 -3.47 24.19
C ARG A 74 -19.42 -2.71 23.24
N ALA A 75 -18.75 -3.45 22.38
CA ALA A 75 -17.92 -2.90 21.30
C ALA A 75 -18.17 -3.67 19.99
N TYR A 76 -18.12 -2.97 18.86
CA TYR A 76 -17.96 -3.60 17.55
C TYR A 76 -16.54 -4.15 17.46
N TYR A 77 -16.36 -5.35 16.91
CA TYR A 77 -15.04 -5.94 16.72
C TYR A 77 -14.81 -6.36 15.27
N MET A 78 -13.60 -6.17 14.77
CA MET A 78 -13.17 -6.60 13.43
C MET A 78 -11.79 -7.22 13.51
N GLN A 79 -11.62 -8.40 12.91
CA GLN A 79 -10.33 -9.09 12.85
C GLN A 79 -9.71 -8.91 11.48
N ILE A 80 -8.46 -8.46 11.44
CA ILE A 80 -7.78 -8.14 10.19
C ILE A 80 -6.39 -8.75 10.21
N GLN A 81 -6.07 -9.48 9.14
CA GLN A 81 -4.74 -9.98 8.90
C GLN A 81 -3.86 -8.85 8.36
N THR A 82 -3.15 -8.16 9.25
CA THR A 82 -2.24 -7.07 8.87
C THR A 82 -0.82 -7.56 8.57
N ARG A 83 -0.53 -8.85 8.81
CA ARG A 83 0.82 -9.44 8.76
C ARG A 83 0.83 -10.81 8.07
N SER A 84 2.00 -11.43 7.94
CA SER A 84 2.17 -12.78 7.36
C SER A 84 1.24 -13.81 8.01
N ALA A 85 0.88 -14.86 7.27
CA ALA A 85 -0.08 -15.88 7.70
C ALA A 85 0.31 -16.65 8.98
N ASP A 86 1.59 -16.60 9.37
CA ASP A 86 2.11 -17.27 10.56
C ASP A 86 1.84 -16.51 11.87
N GLU A 87 1.35 -15.27 11.81
CA GLU A 87 1.01 -14.47 12.99
C GLU A 87 -0.51 -14.37 13.19
N PRO A 88 -0.99 -14.34 14.46
CA PRO A 88 -2.42 -14.25 14.75
C PRO A 88 -3.04 -12.95 14.21
N MET A 89 -4.31 -13.02 13.86
CA MET A 89 -5.09 -11.87 13.39
C MET A 89 -5.13 -10.75 14.44
N THR A 90 -4.99 -9.49 14.02
CA THR A 90 -5.13 -8.32 14.90
C THR A 90 -6.61 -7.99 15.08
N THR A 91 -7.06 -7.80 16.32
CA THR A 91 -8.45 -7.46 16.60
C THR A 91 -8.59 -5.96 16.85
N PHE A 92 -9.48 -5.31 16.11
CA PHE A 92 -9.82 -3.91 16.28
C PHE A 92 -11.19 -3.78 16.91
N TYR A 93 -11.31 -2.97 17.96
CA TYR A 93 -12.56 -2.67 18.62
C TYR A 93 -12.98 -1.23 18.40
N LYS A 94 -14.28 -0.98 18.28
CA LYS A 94 -14.90 0.35 18.27
C LYS A 94 -16.05 0.38 19.26
N CYS A 95 -16.03 1.37 20.16
CA CYS A 95 -17.12 1.54 21.12
C CYS A 95 -18.47 1.77 20.41
N THR A 96 -19.52 1.06 20.82
CA THR A 96 -20.89 1.24 20.29
C THR A 96 -21.55 2.53 20.77
N GLY A 97 -21.02 3.16 21.83
CA GLY A 97 -21.51 4.41 22.37
C GLY A 97 -21.38 5.54 21.34
N LEU A 98 -22.51 6.04 20.83
CA LEU A 98 -22.59 7.11 19.83
C LEU A 98 -21.74 8.35 20.17
N LYS A 99 -21.53 8.63 21.47
CA LYS A 99 -20.74 9.79 21.94
C LYS A 99 -19.25 9.52 22.10
N CYS A 100 -18.82 8.25 22.19
CA CYS A 100 -17.42 7.90 22.44
C CYS A 100 -16.67 7.61 21.14
N GLY A 101 -17.21 6.72 20.30
CA GLY A 101 -16.60 6.33 19.02
C GLY A 101 -15.13 5.89 19.09
N TRP A 102 -14.61 5.57 20.29
CA TRP A 102 -13.21 5.29 20.50
C TRP A 102 -12.84 3.96 19.87
N GLN A 103 -11.75 3.94 19.11
CA GLN A 103 -11.19 2.75 18.49
C GLN A 103 -9.91 2.35 19.20
N TRP A 104 -9.77 1.07 19.51
CA TRP A 104 -8.55 0.51 20.08
C TRP A 104 -8.26 -0.84 19.45
N LYS A 105 -7.03 -1.32 19.62
CA LYS A 105 -6.58 -2.61 19.10
C LYS A 105 -6.13 -3.51 20.23
N GLU A 106 -6.24 -4.81 20.01
CA GLU A 106 -5.71 -5.88 20.84
C GLU A 106 -4.86 -6.83 19.99
#